data_AF-A0A1H9TEW4-F1
#
_entry.id   AF-A0A1H9TEW4-F1
#
_cell.length_a   1.000
_cell.length_b   1.000
_cell.length_c   1.000
_cell.angle_alpha   90.00
_cell.angle_beta   90.00
_cell.angle_gamma   90.00
#
_symmetry.space_group_name_H-M   'P 1'
#
loop_
_entity.id
_entity.type
_entity.pdbx_description
1 polymer ?
#
loop_
_entity_poly.entity_id
_entity_poly.type
_entity_poly.pdbx_seq_one_letter_code
_entity_poly.pdbx_strand_id
1 'polypeptide(L)'
;MKNYLGVGLSIGTLAALWTQVSVWTGLITWVGFVAWATYFAAGTGATGLSRGLLANLSGVVYGWLAVGFLGLATFPGALAVGVGVIALFMCLQAGFGPLSFIPGAFVGAASFFGTESAFWPTVTALVIGAGLGWLSGALGARIQSGLVKQQPTAEASPA
;
A
#
# COMPACT_ATOMS: atom_id res chain seq x y z
N MET A 1 -7.78 -26.70 -1.72
CA MET A 1 -8.13 -25.28 -2.01
C MET A 1 -7.38 -24.38 -1.03
N LYS A 2 -6.89 -23.21 -1.44
CA LYS A 2 -6.27 -22.25 -0.50
C LYS A 2 -7.36 -21.69 0.43
N ASN A 3 -7.16 -21.81 1.74
CA ASN A 3 -8.08 -21.28 2.75
C ASN A 3 -7.69 -19.84 3.10
N TYR A 4 -8.61 -18.90 2.86
CA TYR A 4 -8.42 -17.46 3.09
C TYR A 4 -9.15 -16.95 4.34
N LEU A 5 -9.69 -17.82 5.19
CA LEU A 5 -10.45 -17.41 6.37
C LEU A 5 -9.62 -16.54 7.32
N GLY A 6 -8.37 -16.92 7.61
CA GLY A 6 -7.52 -16.15 8.52
C GLY A 6 -7.26 -14.73 8.03
N VAL A 7 -6.86 -14.58 6.77
CA VAL A 7 -6.61 -13.26 6.18
C VAL A 7 -7.90 -12.46 5.99
N GLY A 8 -9.01 -13.11 5.63
CA GLY A 8 -10.32 -12.48 5.47
C GLY A 8 -10.85 -11.90 6.79
N LEU A 9 -10.82 -12.67 7.87
CA LEU A 9 -11.21 -12.20 9.20
C LEU A 9 -10.32 -11.04 9.65
N SER A 10 -9.01 -11.17 9.50
CA SER A 10 -8.09 -10.12 9.91
C SER A 10 -8.26 -8.83 9.11
N ILE A 11 -8.36 -8.91 7.78
CA ILE A 11 -8.54 -7.72 6.94
C ILE A 11 -9.90 -7.11 7.20
N GLY A 12 -10.97 -7.90 7.25
CA GLY A 12 -12.33 -7.40 7.48
C GLY A 12 -12.46 -6.60 8.79
N THR A 13 -11.95 -7.14 9.89
CA THR A 13 -11.99 -6.46 11.19
C THR A 13 -11.17 -5.16 11.18
N LEU A 14 -9.92 -5.21 10.71
CA LEU A 14 -9.07 -4.03 10.69
C LEU A 14 -9.56 -2.97 9.68
N ALA A 15 -10.18 -3.37 8.58
CA ALA A 15 -10.75 -2.48 7.58
C ALA A 15 -11.94 -1.71 8.13
N ALA A 16 -12.82 -2.38 8.88
CA ALA A 16 -13.94 -1.73 9.57
C ALA A 16 -13.44 -0.71 10.60
N LEU A 17 -12.45 -1.10 11.42
CA LEU A 17 -11.85 -0.21 12.41
C LEU A 17 -11.16 0.99 11.76
N TRP A 18 -10.35 0.75 10.72
CA TRP A 18 -9.67 1.81 9.97
C TRP A 18 -10.67 2.81 9.40
N THR A 19 -11.71 2.33 8.72
CA THR A 19 -12.73 3.18 8.11
C THR A 19 -13.40 4.07 9.16
N GLN A 20 -13.73 3.53 10.34
CA GLN A 20 -14.34 4.32 11.40
C GLN A 20 -13.38 5.38 11.95
N VAL A 21 -12.13 4.98 12.24
CA VAL A 21 -11.11 5.88 12.81
C VAL A 21 -10.74 6.98 11.82
N SER A 22 -10.58 6.65 10.54
CA SER A 22 -10.19 7.63 9.51
C SER A 22 -11.29 8.67 9.29
N VAL A 23 -12.56 8.28 9.33
CA VAL A 23 -13.69 9.21 9.28
C VAL A 23 -13.69 10.16 10.48
N TRP A 24 -13.46 9.67 11.70
CA TRP A 24 -13.42 10.52 12.90
C TRP A 24 -12.24 11.50 12.94
N THR A 25 -11.11 11.09 12.37
CA THR A 25 -9.86 11.87 12.42
C THR A 25 -9.63 12.72 11.17
N GLY A 26 -10.48 12.59 10.15
CA GLY A 26 -10.29 13.26 8.85
C GLY A 26 -9.15 12.69 8.01
N LEU A 27 -8.66 11.50 8.32
CA LEU A 27 -7.63 10.82 7.52
C LEU A 27 -8.21 10.27 6.22
N ILE A 28 -7.39 10.21 5.17
CA ILE A 28 -7.84 9.77 3.85
C ILE A 28 -7.95 8.24 3.81
N THR A 29 -9.15 7.74 4.10
CA THR A 29 -9.48 6.31 4.22
C THR A 29 -8.93 5.48 3.06
N TRP A 30 -9.17 5.93 1.82
CA TRP A 30 -8.86 5.17 0.61
C TRP A 30 -7.36 5.06 0.35
N VAL A 31 -6.59 6.12 0.61
CA VAL A 31 -5.12 6.09 0.50
C VAL A 31 -4.53 5.06 1.46
N GLY A 32 -5.10 4.95 2.67
CA GLY A 32 -4.74 3.89 3.61
C GLY A 32 -4.98 2.49 3.03
N PHE A 33 -6.12 2.26 2.37
CA PHE A 33 -6.41 0.98 1.71
C PHE A 33 -5.48 0.69 0.53
N VAL A 34 -5.09 1.68 -0.27
CA VAL A 34 -4.17 1.42 -1.38
C VAL A 34 -2.77 1.06 -0.85
N ALA A 35 -2.28 1.75 0.18
CA ALA A 35 -1.02 1.35 0.84
C ALA A 35 -1.09 -0.06 1.44
N TRP A 36 -2.22 -0.41 2.06
CA TRP A 36 -2.48 -1.76 2.55
C TRP A 36 -2.40 -2.81 1.42
N ALA A 37 -3.05 -2.55 0.28
CA ALA A 37 -2.98 -3.45 -0.87
C ALA A 37 -1.54 -3.59 -1.41
N THR A 38 -0.78 -2.48 -1.45
CA THR A 38 0.61 -2.51 -1.90
C THR A 38 1.52 -3.34 -0.99
N TYR A 39 1.27 -3.37 0.32
CA TYR A 39 1.99 -4.24 1.25
C TYR A 39 1.87 -5.73 0.85
N PHE A 40 0.64 -6.18 0.51
CA PHE A 40 0.43 -7.55 0.06
C PHE A 40 1.06 -7.81 -1.30
N ALA A 41 0.92 -6.86 -2.23
CA ALA A 41 1.50 -6.95 -3.56
C ALA A 41 3.04 -6.98 -3.53
N ALA A 42 3.67 -6.32 -2.55
CA ALA A 42 5.11 -6.28 -2.37
C ALA A 42 5.70 -7.53 -1.67
N GLY A 43 4.87 -8.51 -1.28
CA GLY A 43 5.32 -9.82 -0.77
C GLY A 43 5.14 -10.06 0.73
N THR A 44 4.39 -9.22 1.45
CA THR A 44 4.11 -9.34 2.90
C THR A 44 5.34 -9.34 3.83
N GLY A 45 5.14 -9.38 5.14
CA GLY A 45 6.22 -9.35 6.14
C GLY A 45 7.00 -8.04 6.15
N ALA A 46 8.23 -8.06 6.66
CA ALA A 46 9.09 -6.87 6.69
C ALA A 46 9.44 -6.37 5.28
N THR A 47 9.62 -7.30 4.33
CA THR A 47 9.91 -6.99 2.93
C THR A 47 8.73 -6.26 2.28
N GLY A 48 7.51 -6.76 2.41
CA GLY A 48 6.31 -6.12 1.87
C GLY A 48 6.04 -4.75 2.50
N LEU A 49 6.27 -4.61 3.82
CA LEU A 49 6.12 -3.33 4.51
C LEU A 49 7.14 -2.30 4.02
N SER A 50 8.43 -2.65 4.05
CA SER A 50 9.50 -1.73 3.66
C SER A 50 9.44 -1.38 2.18
N ARG A 51 9.43 -2.36 1.27
CA ARG A 51 9.39 -2.10 -0.18
C ARG A 51 8.12 -1.42 -0.63
N GLY A 52 6.96 -1.85 -0.12
CA GLY A 52 5.67 -1.24 -0.45
C GLY A 52 5.63 0.22 -0.03
N LEU A 53 5.90 0.49 1.26
CA LEU A 53 5.84 1.84 1.81
C LEU A 53 6.89 2.77 1.18
N LEU A 54 8.15 2.34 1.07
CA LEU A 54 9.20 3.17 0.48
C LEU A 54 8.88 3.51 -0.98
N ALA A 55 8.39 2.54 -1.76
CA ALA A 55 7.94 2.80 -3.11
C ALA A 55 6.78 3.81 -3.14
N ASN A 56 5.75 3.67 -2.29
CA ASN A 56 4.67 4.65 -2.21
C ASN A 56 5.17 6.05 -1.86
N LEU A 57 6.01 6.18 -0.84
CA LEU A 57 6.55 7.47 -0.41
C LEU A 57 7.40 8.12 -1.50
N SER A 58 8.22 7.34 -2.22
CA SER A 58 8.95 7.86 -3.38
C SER A 58 8.02 8.39 -4.47
N GLY A 59 6.91 7.69 -4.73
CA GLY A 59 5.86 8.13 -5.65
C GLY A 59 5.25 9.48 -5.27
N VAL A 60 4.96 9.67 -3.99
CA VAL A 60 4.47 10.97 -3.48
C VAL A 60 5.50 12.08 -3.71
N VAL A 61 6.79 11.80 -3.46
CA VAL A 61 7.88 12.76 -3.72
C VAL A 61 7.95 13.12 -5.21
N TYR A 62 7.86 12.15 -6.11
CA TYR A 62 7.79 12.43 -7.55
C TYR A 62 6.57 13.27 -7.94
N GLY A 63 5.40 12.95 -7.41
CA GLY A 63 4.19 13.75 -7.63
C GLY A 63 4.37 15.19 -7.16
N TRP A 64 4.95 15.37 -5.98
CA TRP A 64 5.24 16.70 -5.42
C TRP A 64 6.23 17.49 -6.28
N LEU A 65 7.30 16.86 -6.76
CA LEU A 65 8.25 17.47 -7.70
C LEU A 65 7.58 17.86 -9.02
N ALA A 66 6.67 17.03 -9.54
CA ALA A 66 5.91 17.34 -10.75
C ALA A 66 5.02 18.57 -10.56
N VAL A 67 4.31 18.68 -9.42
CA VAL A 67 3.51 19.88 -9.11
C VAL A 67 4.38 21.12 -9.02
N GLY A 68 5.55 21.03 -8.37
CA GLY A 68 6.51 22.14 -8.31
C GLY A 68 6.98 22.58 -9.69
N PHE A 69 7.30 21.63 -10.58
CA PHE A 69 7.64 21.92 -11.97
C PHE A 69 6.49 22.60 -12.73
N LEU A 70 5.26 22.10 -12.57
CA LEU A 70 4.07 22.64 -13.24
C LEU A 70 3.68 24.04 -12.75
N GLY A 71 4.07 24.41 -11.53
CA GLY A 71 3.93 25.78 -11.04
C GLY A 71 4.83 26.79 -11.76
N LEU A 72 5.90 26.33 -12.42
CA LEU A 72 6.86 27.16 -13.14
C LEU A 72 6.72 27.05 -14.67
N ALA A 73 6.26 25.89 -15.17
CA ALA A 73 6.16 25.60 -16.58
C ALA A 73 4.82 26.04 -17.18
N THR A 74 4.83 27.10 -17.99
CA THR A 74 3.62 27.71 -18.60
C THR A 74 3.36 27.31 -20.06
N PHE A 75 4.13 26.36 -20.61
CA PHE A 75 4.02 25.97 -22.01
C PHE A 75 2.95 24.88 -22.24
N PRO A 76 2.30 24.84 -23.43
CA PRO A 76 1.37 23.76 -23.78
C PRO A 76 2.03 22.38 -23.70
N GLY A 77 1.42 21.46 -22.94
CA GLY A 77 1.96 20.10 -22.77
C GLY A 77 2.92 19.93 -21.58
N ALA A 78 3.16 20.95 -20.76
CA ALA A 78 3.98 20.84 -19.56
C ALA A 78 3.56 19.67 -18.64
N LEU A 79 2.25 19.43 -18.48
CA LEU A 79 1.72 18.29 -17.73
C LEU A 79 2.18 16.95 -18.32
N ALA A 80 2.08 16.78 -19.64
CA ALA A 80 2.47 15.54 -20.32
C ALA A 80 3.97 15.27 -20.15
N VAL A 81 4.80 16.31 -20.29
CA VAL A 81 6.24 16.23 -20.06
C VAL A 81 6.53 15.87 -18.60
N GLY A 82 5.95 16.59 -17.64
CA GLY A 82 6.15 16.35 -16.21
C GLY A 82 5.79 14.92 -15.80
N VAL A 83 4.61 14.44 -16.20
CA VAL A 83 4.14 13.07 -15.93
C VAL A 83 5.05 12.02 -16.58
N GLY A 84 5.45 12.24 -17.84
CA GLY A 84 6.36 11.33 -18.55
C GLY A 84 7.73 11.22 -17.87
N VAL A 85 8.28 12.36 -17.44
CA VAL A 85 9.57 12.42 -16.73
C VAL A 85 9.50 11.70 -15.39
N ILE A 86 8.48 11.96 -14.56
CA ILE A 86 8.38 11.26 -13.28
C ILE A 86 8.11 9.77 -13.45
N ALA A 87 7.33 9.37 -14.45
CA ALA A 87 7.08 7.96 -14.75
C ALA A 87 8.38 7.22 -15.12
N LEU A 88 9.22 7.86 -15.94
CA LEU A 88 10.55 7.35 -16.26
C LEU A 88 11.40 7.17 -15.00
N PHE A 89 11.47 8.19 -14.13
CA PHE A 89 12.26 8.08 -12.90
C PHE A 89 11.70 7.05 -11.91
N MET A 90 10.38 6.92 -11.79
CA MET A 90 9.74 5.88 -10.97
C MET A 90 10.10 4.46 -11.43
N CYS A 91 10.28 4.25 -12.74
CA CYS A 91 10.78 2.99 -13.28
C CYS A 91 12.29 2.81 -13.03
N LEU A 92 13.10 3.85 -13.24
CA LEU A 92 14.55 3.78 -13.04
C LEU A 92 14.94 3.54 -11.58
N GLN A 93 14.27 4.19 -10.62
CA GLN A 93 14.56 3.99 -9.20
C GLN A 93 14.33 2.55 -8.74
N ALA A 94 13.53 1.76 -9.46
CA ALA A 94 13.26 0.38 -9.08
C ALA A 94 14.47 -0.54 -9.25
N GLY A 95 15.56 -0.06 -9.88
CA GLY A 95 16.87 -0.70 -9.81
C GLY A 95 17.50 -0.66 -8.41
N PHE A 96 17.04 0.24 -7.53
CA PHE A 96 17.45 0.28 -6.12
C PHE A 96 16.59 -0.66 -5.27
N GLY A 97 17.21 -1.64 -4.62
CA GLY A 97 16.52 -2.76 -3.93
C GLY A 97 15.37 -2.37 -2.98
N PRO A 98 15.52 -1.34 -2.14
CA PRO A 98 14.44 -0.86 -1.27
C PRO A 98 13.23 -0.26 -2.01
N LEU A 99 13.42 0.25 -3.23
CA LEU A 99 12.40 0.87 -4.07
C LEU A 99 12.00 -0.01 -5.25
N SER A 100 12.41 -1.28 -5.26
CA SER A 100 12.20 -2.20 -6.37
C SER A 100 10.76 -2.76 -6.43
N PHE A 101 9.79 -1.85 -6.44
CA PHE A 101 8.37 -2.13 -6.59
C PHE A 101 7.72 -0.99 -7.37
N ILE A 102 7.89 -1.02 -8.70
CA ILE A 102 7.37 0.00 -9.64
C ILE A 102 5.89 0.34 -9.38
N PRO A 103 4.97 -0.64 -9.21
CA PRO A 103 3.56 -0.32 -8.96
C PRO A 103 3.36 0.53 -7.70
N GLY A 104 4.19 0.36 -6.66
CA GLY A 104 4.12 1.15 -5.44
C GLY A 104 4.41 2.63 -5.68
N ALA A 105 5.38 2.94 -6.54
CA ALA A 105 5.69 4.33 -6.90
C ALA A 105 4.53 5.00 -7.64
N PHE A 106 3.94 4.31 -8.63
CA PHE A 106 2.76 4.82 -9.32
C PHE A 106 1.55 4.99 -8.38
N VAL A 107 1.33 4.05 -7.47
CA VAL A 107 0.29 4.19 -6.43
C VAL A 107 0.52 5.41 -5.55
N GLY A 108 1.78 5.65 -5.14
CA GLY A 108 2.14 6.83 -4.34
C GLY A 108 1.85 8.14 -5.06
N ALA A 109 2.30 8.25 -6.32
CA ALA A 109 2.06 9.43 -7.15
C ALA A 109 0.55 9.63 -7.40
N ALA A 110 -0.17 8.57 -7.75
CA ALA A 110 -1.63 8.60 -7.96
C ALA A 110 -2.39 8.99 -6.68
N SER A 111 -1.95 8.50 -5.52
CA SER A 111 -2.53 8.87 -4.23
C SER A 111 -2.35 10.36 -3.96
N PHE A 112 -1.17 10.91 -4.24
CA PHE A 112 -0.88 12.33 -4.06
C PHE A 112 -1.71 13.21 -4.98
N PHE A 113 -1.78 12.89 -6.28
CA PHE A 113 -2.60 13.64 -7.23
C PHE A 113 -4.10 13.51 -6.94
N GLY A 114 -4.55 12.30 -6.57
CA GLY A 114 -5.95 12.01 -6.22
C GLY A 114 -6.42 12.67 -4.93
N THR A 115 -5.50 13.19 -4.12
CA THR A 115 -5.79 13.96 -2.91
C THR A 115 -5.45 15.44 -3.08
N GLU A 116 -5.59 15.96 -4.30
CA GLU A 116 -5.39 17.37 -4.63
C GLU A 116 -4.00 17.88 -4.19
N SER A 117 -2.98 17.04 -4.31
CA SER A 117 -1.59 17.37 -3.93
C SER A 117 -1.39 17.66 -2.42
N ALA A 118 -2.29 17.16 -1.55
CA ALA A 118 -2.19 17.30 -0.10
C ALA A 118 -1.09 16.40 0.50
N PHE A 119 0.17 16.82 0.39
CA PHE A 119 1.36 16.02 0.72
C PHE A 119 1.28 15.29 2.09
N TRP A 120 1.14 16.03 3.18
CA TRP A 120 1.17 15.45 4.53
C TRP A 120 -0.02 14.52 4.82
N PRO A 121 -1.27 14.89 4.47
CA PRO A 121 -2.40 13.97 4.52
C PRO A 121 -2.15 12.66 3.75
N THR A 122 -1.64 12.73 2.52
CA THR A 122 -1.33 11.52 1.72
C THR A 122 -0.28 10.66 2.41
N VAL A 123 0.85 11.24 2.81
CA VAL A 123 1.95 10.52 3.48
C VAL A 123 1.46 9.84 4.75
N THR A 124 0.67 10.55 5.56
CA THR A 124 0.15 10.03 6.83
C THR A 124 -0.76 8.82 6.59
N ALA A 125 -1.69 8.92 5.63
CA ALA A 125 -2.57 7.82 5.27
C ALA A 125 -1.81 6.62 4.70
N LEU A 126 -0.77 6.84 3.88
CA LEU A 126 0.07 5.76 3.35
C LEU A 126 0.82 5.01 4.46
N VAL A 127 1.42 5.74 5.41
CA VAL A 127 2.17 5.14 6.52
C VAL A 127 1.25 4.30 7.40
N ILE A 128 0.10 4.84 7.79
CA ILE A 128 -0.88 4.12 8.61
C ILE A 128 -1.41 2.91 7.85
N GLY A 129 -1.78 3.08 6.57
CA GLY A 129 -2.28 2.01 5.71
C GLY A 129 -1.29 0.85 5.53
N ALA A 130 -0.01 1.15 5.32
CA ALA A 130 1.04 0.14 5.23
C ALA A 130 1.22 -0.61 6.57
N GLY A 131 1.15 0.11 7.69
CA GLY A 131 1.19 -0.48 9.03
C GLY A 131 0.00 -1.41 9.31
N LEU A 132 -1.21 -0.99 8.94
CA LEU A 132 -2.41 -1.84 8.99
C LEU A 132 -2.30 -3.06 8.07
N GLY A 133 -1.69 -2.88 6.90
CA GLY A 133 -1.35 -3.98 6.00
C GLY A 133 -0.50 -5.04 6.67
N TRP A 134 0.63 -4.61 7.23
CA TRP A 134 1.50 -5.49 8.00
C TRP A 134 0.79 -6.18 9.16
N LEU A 135 0.03 -5.42 9.97
CA LEU A 135 -0.72 -5.96 11.11
C LEU A 135 -1.73 -7.02 10.66
N SER A 136 -2.46 -6.76 9.58
CA SER A 136 -3.45 -7.70 9.04
C SER A 136 -2.82 -8.98 8.48
N GLY A 137 -1.66 -8.86 7.84
CA GLY A 137 -0.91 -10.03 7.39
C GLY A 137 -0.44 -10.89 8.55
N ALA A 138 0.08 -10.26 9.61
CA ALA A 138 0.54 -10.95 10.81
C ALA A 138 -0.61 -11.64 11.58
N LEU A 139 -1.72 -10.94 11.81
CA LEU A 139 -2.91 -11.49 12.46
C LEU A 139 -3.55 -12.59 11.62
N GLY A 140 -3.67 -12.40 10.30
CA GLY A 140 -4.23 -13.40 9.39
C GLY A 140 -3.43 -14.70 9.39
N ALA A 141 -2.10 -14.62 9.39
CA ALA A 141 -1.23 -15.79 9.51
C ALA A 141 -1.41 -16.51 10.86
N ARG A 142 -1.56 -15.76 11.96
CA ARG A 142 -1.82 -16.33 13.30
C ARG A 142 -3.16 -17.05 13.35
N ILE A 143 -4.24 -16.44 12.88
CA ILE A 143 -5.58 -17.06 12.84
C ILE A 143 -5.53 -18.33 12.00
N GLN A 144 -4.90 -18.27 10.82
CA GLN A 144 -4.80 -19.43 9.93
C GLN A 144 -4.05 -20.59 10.60
N SER A 145 -2.96 -20.30 11.32
CA SER A 145 -2.20 -21.33 12.04
C SER A 145 -3.02 -22.01 13.16
N GLY A 146 -3.91 -21.27 13.83
CA GLY A 146 -4.81 -21.81 14.84
C GLY A 146 -5.88 -22.72 14.22
N LEU A 147 -6.43 -22.34 13.08
CA LEU A 147 -7.42 -23.15 12.35
C LEU A 147 -6.82 -24.47 11.84
N VAL A 148 -5.57 -24.45 11.35
CA VAL A 148 -4.87 -25.66 10.89
C VAL A 148 -4.57 -26.62 12.06
N LYS A 149 -4.16 -26.10 13.22
CA LYS A 149 -3.93 -26.94 14.41
C LYS A 149 -5.21 -27.59 14.95
N GLN A 150 -6.38 -27.00 14.66
CA GLN A 150 -7.70 -27.53 15.02
C GLN A 150 -8.31 -28.44 13.95
N GLN A 151 -7.57 -28.86 12.93
CA GLN A 151 -7.91 -30.05 12.14
C GLN A 151 -7.14 -31.24 12.74
N PRO A 152 -7.70 -31.99 13.71
CA PRO A 152 -7.16 -33.31 14.03
C PRO A 152 -7.41 -34.21 12.84
N THR A 153 -6.42 -35.02 12.50
CA THR A 153 -6.42 -36.37 11.91
C THR A 153 -7.82 -37.04 11.72
N ALA A 154 -8.72 -36.45 10.94
CA ALA A 154 -10.02 -37.04 10.62
C ALA A 154 -9.93 -38.14 9.53
N GLU A 155 -8.71 -38.46 9.08
CA GLU A 155 -8.42 -39.46 8.05
C GLU A 155 -7.69 -40.70 8.61
N ALA A 156 -7.58 -40.85 9.93
CA ALA A 156 -7.17 -42.11 10.53
C ALA A 156 -8.41 -42.82 11.09
N SER A 157 -9.15 -43.52 10.23
CA SER A 157 -10.10 -44.56 10.64
C SER A 157 -9.63 -45.91 10.07
N PRO A 158 -9.70 -47.00 10.86
CA PRO A 158 -8.88 -48.19 10.66
C PRO A 158 -9.49 -49.16 9.65
N ALA A 159 -8.61 -49.79 8.88
CA ALA A 159 -8.82 -51.12 8.31
C ALA A 159 -7.47 -51.83 8.24
#